data_AF-A0A916HGR2-F1
#
_entry.id   AF-A0A916HGR2-F1
#
_cell.length_a   1.000
_cell.length_b   1.000
_cell.length_c   1.000
_cell.angle_alpha   90.00
_cell.angle_beta   90.00
_cell.angle_gamma   90.00
#
_symmetry.space_group_name_H-M   'P 1'
#
loop_
_entity.id
_entity.type
_entity.pdbx_description
1 polymer ?
#
loop_
_entity_poly.entity_id
_entity_poly.type
_entity_poly.pdbx_seq_one_letter_code
_entity_poly.pdbx_strand_id
1 'polypeptide(L)' 'MNSASAAPAPYELLGGDAGVRALVDALYDRMDLEEAFAGVRALHHASLDGARDKLHKTVAHDYFPASTASFE' A
#
# COMPACT_ATOMS: atom_id res chain seq x y z
N MET A 1 6.55 -9.52 36.71
CA MET A 1 5.71 -9.00 35.60
C MET A 1 6.59 -8.95 34.35
N ASN A 2 6.27 -9.73 33.31
CA ASN A 2 7.03 -9.72 32.06
C ASN A 2 6.34 -8.76 31.09
N SER A 3 6.81 -7.51 31.02
CA SER A 3 6.35 -6.56 30.00
C SER A 3 7.03 -6.91 28.69
N ALA A 4 6.37 -7.70 27.85
CA ALA A 4 6.80 -7.84 26.46
C ALA A 4 6.67 -6.45 25.81
N SER A 5 7.79 -5.87 25.37
CA SER A 5 7.76 -4.69 24.50
C SER A 5 6.92 -5.05 23.28
N ALA A 6 5.84 -4.30 23.02
CA ALA A 6 5.02 -4.52 21.85
C ALA A 6 5.89 -4.29 20.62
N ALA A 7 6.01 -5.29 19.75
CA ALA A 7 6.69 -5.14 18.47
C ALA A 7 6.02 -3.99 17.68
N PRO A 8 6.79 -3.20 16.90
CA PRO A 8 6.24 -2.09 16.14
C PRO A 8 5.14 -2.58 15.19
N ALA A 9 4.12 -1.76 14.97
CA ALA A 9 3.04 -2.13 14.06
C ALA A 9 3.61 -2.31 12.64
N PRO A 10 3.09 -3.26 11.83
CA PRO A 10 3.55 -3.44 10.45
C PRO A 10 3.53 -2.16 9.60
N TYR A 11 2.57 -1.27 9.87
CA TYR A 11 2.52 0.05 9.24
C TYR A 11 3.75 0.92 9.56
N GLU A 12 4.16 0.95 10.83
CA GLU A 12 5.34 1.69 11.28
C GLU A 12 6.63 1.07 10.70
N LEU A 13 6.70 -0.27 10.65
CA LEU A 13 7.81 -0.99 10.04
C LEU A 13 7.94 -0.69 8.54
N LEU A 14 6.81 -0.47 7.86
CA LEU A 14 6.79 -0.12 6.44
C LEU A 14 7.19 1.34 6.19
N GLY A 15 7.26 2.19 7.22
CA GLY A 15 7.53 3.63 7.11
C GLY A 15 6.27 4.49 7.06
N GLY A 16 5.15 3.97 7.53
CA GLY A 16 3.86 4.65 7.56
C GLY A 16 3.27 4.88 6.17
N ASP A 17 2.54 5.99 6.00
CA ASP A 17 1.82 6.34 4.77
C ASP A 17 2.73 6.35 3.55
N ALA A 18 3.89 7.02 3.67
CA ALA A 18 4.89 7.08 2.61
C ALA A 18 5.40 5.68 2.20
N GLY A 19 5.51 4.77 3.16
CA GLY A 19 5.85 3.37 2.93
C GLY A 19 4.79 2.60 2.16
N VAL A 20 3.52 2.74 2.56
CA VAL A 20 2.38 2.15 1.85
C VAL A 20 2.28 2.71 0.44
N ARG A 21 2.49 4.02 0.27
CA ARG A 21 2.50 4.68 -1.04
C ARG A 21 3.59 4.11 -1.94
N ALA A 22 4.82 4.03 -1.45
CA ALA A 22 5.93 3.48 -2.22
C ALA A 22 5.70 2.02 -2.60
N LEU A 23 5.10 1.21 -1.71
CA LEU A 23 4.75 -0.18 -1.99
C LEU A 23 3.71 -0.29 -3.11
N VAL A 24 2.64 0.49 -3.03
CA VAL A 24 1.57 0.50 -4.05
C VAL A 24 2.09 1.01 -5.38
N ASP A 25 2.91 2.06 -5.37
CA ASP A 25 3.51 2.57 -6.60
C ASP A 25 4.41 1.51 -7.25
N ALA A 26 5.27 0.87 -6.47
CA ALA A 26 6.15 -0.17 -6.98
C ALA A 26 5.40 -1.41 -7.48
N LEU A 27 4.19 -1.70 -6.98
CA LEU A 27 3.33 -2.76 -7.51
C LEU A 27 2.81 -2.40 -8.90
N TYR A 28 2.21 -1.21 -9.05
CA TYR A 28 1.65 -0.79 -10.33
C TYR A 28 2.72 -0.48 -11.36
N ASP A 29 3.94 -0.07 -10.95
CA ASP A 29 5.08 0.09 -11.84
C ASP A 29 5.47 -1.25 -12.46
N ARG A 30 5.59 -2.31 -11.65
CA ARG A 30 5.87 -3.65 -12.18
C ARG A 30 4.75 -4.15 -13.08
N MET A 31 3.51 -3.86 -12.74
CA MET A 31 2.37 -4.24 -13.58
C MET A 31 2.40 -3.57 -14.96
N ASP A 32 2.94 -2.36 -15.08
CA ASP A 32 3.03 -1.62 -16.34
C ASP A 32 4.30 -1.96 -17.14
N LEU A 33 5.40 -2.31 -16.44
CA LEU A 33 6.72 -2.49 -17.03
C LEU A 33 7.08 -3.95 -17.35
N GLU A 34 6.61 -4.91 -16.55
CA GLU A 34 7.04 -6.30 -16.63
C GLU A 34 6.04 -7.16 -17.42
N GLU A 35 6.53 -7.88 -18.44
CA GLU A 35 5.71 -8.73 -19.32
C GLU A 35 4.95 -9.82 -18.56
N ALA A 36 5.51 -10.32 -17.46
CA ALA A 36 4.87 -11.32 -16.60
C ALA A 36 3.50 -10.85 -16.05
N PHE A 37 3.27 -9.54 -15.97
CA PHE A 37 2.02 -8.95 -15.49
C PHE A 37 1.08 -8.49 -16.62
N ALA A 38 1.44 -8.71 -17.89
CA ALA A 38 0.65 -8.24 -19.04
C ALA A 38 -0.81 -8.72 -19.01
N GLY A 39 -1.04 -9.96 -18.53
CA GLY A 39 -2.39 -10.52 -18.40
C GLY A 39 -3.28 -9.73 -17.43
N VAL A 40 -2.76 -9.37 -16.25
CA VAL A 40 -3.52 -8.55 -15.28
C VAL A 40 -3.56 -7.09 -15.69
N ARG A 41 -2.51 -6.57 -16.34
CA ARG A 41 -2.44 -5.21 -16.87
C ARG A 41 -3.53 -4.93 -17.90
N ALA A 42 -3.84 -5.92 -18.74
CA ALA A 42 -4.89 -5.84 -19.76
C ALA A 42 -6.30 -5.65 -19.17
N LEU A 43 -6.52 -5.98 -17.89
CA LEU A 43 -7.79 -5.78 -17.20
C LEU A 43 -7.98 -4.35 -16.67
N HIS A 44 -6.92 -3.54 -16.70
CA HIS A 44 -6.92 -2.18 -16.17
C HIS A 44 -7.17 -1.15 -17.27
N HIS A 45 -7.64 0.03 -16.86
CA HIS A 45 -7.70 1.18 -17.76
C HIS A 45 -6.31 1.60 -18.26
N ALA A 46 -6.27 2.43 -19.31
CA ALA A 46 -5.02 2.92 -19.88
C ALA A 46 -4.16 3.65 -18.84
N SER A 47 -4.76 4.56 -18.06
CA SER A 47 -4.13 5.16 -16.87
C SER A 47 -4.38 4.29 -15.64
N LEU A 48 -3.33 4.15 -14.83
CA LEU A 48 -3.33 3.43 -13.55
C LEU A 48 -3.46 4.37 -12.35
N ASP A 49 -3.47 5.70 -12.54
CA ASP A 49 -3.37 6.68 -11.46
C ASP A 49 -4.52 6.54 -10.45
N GLY A 50 -5.75 6.42 -10.95
CA GLY A 50 -6.91 6.22 -10.09
C GLY A 50 -6.89 4.88 -9.35
N ALA A 51 -6.30 3.83 -9.94
CA ALA A 51 -6.19 2.52 -9.31
C ALA A 51 -5.13 2.53 -8.20
N ARG A 52 -3.98 3.19 -8.44
CA ARG A 52 -2.92 3.43 -7.45
C ARG A 52 -3.47 4.17 -6.24
N ASP A 53 -4.11 5.31 -6.45
CA ASP A 53 -4.66 6.12 -5.36
C ASP A 53 -5.72 5.37 -4.55
N LYS A 54 -6.59 4.61 -5.23
CA LYS A 54 -7.62 3.82 -4.56
C LYS A 54 -6.99 2.71 -3.71
N LEU A 55 -6.04 1.96 -4.26
CA LEU A 55 -5.40 0.87 -3.52
C LEU A 55 -4.61 1.40 -2.32
N HIS A 56 -3.89 2.52 -2.49
CA HIS A 56 -3.18 3.19 -1.39
C HIS A 56 -4.10 3.50 -0.22
N LYS A 57 -5.22 4.19 -0.49
CA LYS A 57 -6.19 4.57 0.54
C LYS A 57 -6.81 3.36 1.22
N THR A 58 -7.21 2.35 0.46
CA THR A 58 -7.78 1.11 0.99
C THR A 58 -6.78 0.37 1.88
N VAL A 59 -5.52 0.21 1.45
CA VAL A 59 -4.50 -0.47 2.25
C VAL A 59 -4.18 0.30 3.53
N ALA A 60 -3.97 1.61 3.42
CA ALA A 60 -3.67 2.47 4.57
C ALA A 60 -4.81 2.46 5.61
N HIS A 61 -6.08 2.53 5.17
CA HIS A 61 -7.22 2.63 6.06
C HIS A 61 -7.70 1.27 6.61
N ASP A 62 -7.87 0.26 5.76
CA ASP A 62 -8.58 -0.98 6.14
C ASP A 62 -7.65 -2.05 6.73
N TYR A 63 -6.36 -2.03 6.37
CA TYR A 63 -5.40 -3.08 6.75
C TYR A 63 -4.41 -2.64 7.82
N PHE A 64 -4.37 -1.34 8.15
CA PHE A 64 -3.56 -0.78 9.23
C PHE A 64 -4.42 0.00 10.26
N PRO A 65 -5.38 -0.66 10.95
CA PRO A 65 -6.39 -0.01 11.79
C PRO A 65 -5.84 0.68 13.06
N ALA A 66 -4.55 0.54 13.37
CA ALA A 66 -3.89 1.26 14.46
C ALA A 66 -3.32 2.63 14.04
N SER A 67 -3.43 3.01 12.76
CA SER A 67 -2.88 4.25 12.18
C SER A 67 -3.92 5.37 12.00
N THR A 68 -4.96 5.43 12.82
CA THR A 68 -5.87 6.60 12.83
C THR A 68 -5.21 7.78 13.55
N ALA A 69 -4.03 8.20 13.10
CA ALA A 69 -3.51 9.53 13.40
C ALA A 69 -4.08 10.48 12.35
N SER A 70 -5.29 10.97 12.64
CA SER A 70 -5.90 12.19 12.13
C SER A 70 -5.81 12.43 10.61
N PHE A 71 -6.86 12.02 9.90
CA PHE A 71 -7.21 12.59 8.61
C PHE A 71 -8.25 13.70 8.86
N GLU A 72 -7.87 14.97 8.73
CA GLU A 72 -8.78 16.06 8.32
C GLU A 72 -8.73 16.19 6.80
#